data_AF-A0A1G5L6I9-F1
#
_entry.id   AF-A0A1G5L6I9-F1
#
_cell.length_a   1.000
_cell.length_b   1.000
_cell.length_c   1.000
_cell.angle_alpha   90.00
_cell.angle_beta   90.00
_cell.angle_gamma   90.00
#
_symmetry.space_group_name_H-M   'P 1'
#
loop_
_entity.id
_entity.type
_entity.pdbx_description
1 polymer ?
#
loop_
_entity_poly.entity_id
_entity_poly.type
_entity_poly.pdbx_seq_one_letter_code
_entity_poly.pdbx_strand_id
1 'polypeptide(L)'
;MTVAKDAKDASVRRLIDRAKDGTIPPQEVKQIAQSVTERPAGSELYPRLYAVARAGGPAYEPLIATYLIHPEDPMVSALAVQVLTAHWRVGAKYRKQILELLGSPEWDLHDDVFMAAVSGAGEILRHGFDAELLSALLKLAEEGRGEYNDDLMQGFAVEAIARALGAGYAELTRLPEGVTRAEWSQGVLRAARERLHEAARQP
;
A
#
# COMPACT_ATOMS: atom_id res chain seq x y z
N MET A 1 4.89 9.50 -36.80
CA MET A 1 5.07 9.42 -35.33
C MET A 1 3.90 8.77 -34.61
N THR A 2 2.67 8.85 -35.14
CA THR A 2 1.42 8.32 -34.54
C THR A 2 1.38 6.78 -34.46
N VAL A 3 1.73 6.07 -35.54
CA VAL A 3 1.62 4.60 -35.62
C VAL A 3 2.50 3.85 -34.60
N ALA A 4 3.71 4.36 -34.32
CA ALA A 4 4.62 3.74 -33.35
C ALA A 4 4.15 3.93 -31.89
N LYS A 5 3.49 5.06 -31.60
CA LYS A 5 2.87 5.33 -30.30
C LYS A 5 1.66 4.42 -30.08
N ASP A 6 0.79 4.31 -31.09
CA ASP A 6 -0.42 3.47 -31.02
C ASP A 6 -0.09 1.98 -30.83
N ALA A 7 0.95 1.49 -31.50
CA ALA A 7 1.44 0.12 -31.33
C ALA A 7 2.01 -0.13 -29.92
N LYS A 8 2.74 0.84 -29.37
CA LYS A 8 3.28 0.77 -28.00
C LYS A 8 2.16 0.76 -26.96
N ASP A 9 1.18 1.65 -27.10
CA ASP A 9 0.04 1.74 -26.18
C ASP A 9 -0.82 0.46 -26.20
N ALA A 10 -1.01 -0.13 -27.38
CA ALA A 10 -1.68 -1.42 -27.53
C ALA A 10 -0.90 -2.56 -26.86
N SER A 11 0.44 -2.55 -26.95
CA SER A 11 1.30 -3.55 -26.31
C SER A 11 1.22 -3.45 -24.77
N VAL A 12 1.24 -2.24 -24.22
CA VAL A 12 1.12 -2.01 -22.77
C VAL A 12 -0.24 -2.49 -22.25
N ARG A 13 -1.33 -2.18 -22.95
CA ARG A 13 -2.68 -2.63 -22.57
C ARG A 13 -2.77 -4.15 -22.53
N ARG A 14 -2.29 -4.83 -23.58
CA ARG A 14 -2.27 -6.30 -23.63
C ARG A 14 -1.49 -6.92 -22.47
N LEU A 15 -0.35 -6.33 -22.07
CA LEU A 15 0.42 -6.82 -20.94
C LEU A 15 -0.36 -6.73 -19.62
N ILE A 16 -1.02 -5.60 -19.38
CA ILE A 16 -1.86 -5.40 -18.18
C ILE A 16 -3.04 -6.36 -18.16
N ASP A 17 -3.73 -6.53 -19.29
CA ASP A 17 -4.88 -7.44 -19.38
C ASP A 17 -4.46 -8.88 -19.09
N ARG A 18 -3.35 -9.34 -19.71
CA ARG A 18 -2.79 -10.66 -19.44
C ARG A 18 -2.34 -10.85 -17.99
N ALA A 19 -1.79 -9.81 -17.36
CA ALA A 19 -1.42 -9.84 -15.95
C ALA A 19 -2.65 -9.96 -15.04
N LYS A 20 -3.76 -9.30 -15.38
CA LYS A 20 -5.04 -9.42 -14.65
C LYS A 20 -5.64 -10.80 -14.80
N ASP A 21 -5.60 -11.36 -16.01
CA ASP A 21 -6.15 -12.68 -16.35
C ASP A 21 -5.28 -13.85 -15.87
N GLY A 22 -4.05 -13.58 -15.38
CA GLY A 22 -3.12 -14.61 -14.95
C GLY A 22 -2.56 -15.45 -16.10
N THR A 23 -2.52 -14.91 -17.32
CA THR A 23 -2.13 -15.62 -18.54
C THR A 23 -0.68 -15.34 -18.99
N ILE A 24 0.14 -14.76 -18.11
CA ILE A 24 1.57 -14.54 -18.36
C ILE A 24 2.35 -15.78 -17.88
N PRO A 25 3.03 -16.53 -18.78
CA PRO A 25 3.82 -17.68 -18.40
C PRO A 25 5.01 -17.32 -17.50
N PRO A 26 5.44 -18.21 -16.57
CA PRO A 26 6.57 -17.93 -15.67
C PRO A 26 7.87 -17.50 -16.37
N GLN A 27 8.17 -18.08 -17.54
CA GLN A 27 9.35 -17.71 -18.33
C GLN A 27 9.27 -16.27 -18.85
N GLU A 28 8.07 -15.81 -19.23
CA GLU A 28 7.85 -14.43 -19.66
C GLU A 28 7.95 -13.47 -18.46
N VAL A 29 7.44 -13.85 -17.28
CA VAL A 29 7.63 -13.07 -16.05
C VAL A 29 9.12 -12.85 -15.75
N LYS A 30 9.95 -13.89 -15.90
CA LYS A 30 11.40 -13.77 -15.73
C LYS A 30 12.03 -12.79 -16.72
N GLN A 31 11.60 -12.81 -17.98
CA GLN A 31 12.08 -11.88 -19.02
C GLN A 31 11.65 -10.44 -18.72
N ILE A 32 10.40 -10.23 -18.29
CA ILE A 32 9.91 -8.91 -17.89
C ILE A 32 10.71 -8.40 -16.69
N ALA A 33 10.91 -9.22 -15.66
CA ALA A 33 11.69 -8.87 -14.48
C ALA A 33 13.12 -8.47 -14.84
N GLN A 34 13.79 -9.24 -15.72
CA GLN A 34 15.11 -8.89 -16.22
C GLN A 34 15.12 -7.55 -16.96
N SER A 35 14.10 -7.29 -17.80
CA SER A 35 14.00 -6.02 -18.53
C SER A 35 13.80 -4.81 -17.61
N VAL A 36 13.14 -4.99 -16.46
CA VAL A 36 12.97 -3.96 -15.43
C VAL A 36 14.31 -3.69 -14.74
N THR A 37 15.08 -4.72 -14.41
CA THR A 37 16.43 -4.56 -13.84
C THR A 37 17.38 -3.84 -14.80
N GLU A 38 17.33 -4.15 -16.10
CA GLU A 38 18.19 -3.53 -17.12
C GLU A 38 17.77 -2.09 -17.46
N ARG A 39 16.49 -1.76 -17.34
CA ARG A 39 15.93 -0.43 -17.66
C ARG A 39 14.96 0.00 -16.55
N PRO A 40 15.48 0.58 -15.45
CA PRO A 40 14.69 0.85 -14.25
C PRO A 40 13.87 2.14 -14.32
N ALA A 41 13.64 2.72 -15.50
CA ALA A 41 12.99 4.02 -15.64
C ALA A 41 12.14 4.12 -16.93
N GLY A 42 11.20 5.06 -16.92
CA GLY A 42 10.36 5.42 -18.06
C GLY A 42 8.97 4.81 -18.03
N SER A 43 8.14 5.20 -19.01
CA SER A 43 6.69 4.92 -19.00
C SER A 43 6.28 3.44 -19.08
N GLU A 44 7.23 2.54 -19.31
CA GLU A 44 6.99 1.09 -19.32
C GLU A 44 7.30 0.42 -17.98
N LEU A 45 7.86 1.15 -17.02
CA LEU A 45 8.25 0.60 -15.72
C LEU A 45 7.01 0.09 -14.97
N TYR A 46 6.03 0.95 -14.73
CA TYR A 46 4.79 0.60 -14.04
C TYR A 46 4.10 -0.66 -14.62
N PRO A 47 3.77 -0.74 -15.93
CA PRO A 47 3.08 -1.91 -16.45
C PRO A 47 3.90 -3.20 -16.38
N ARG A 48 5.24 -3.12 -16.52
CA ARG A 48 6.11 -4.28 -16.35
C ARG A 48 6.19 -4.73 -14.90
N LEU A 49 6.34 -3.79 -13.97
CA LEU A 49 6.37 -4.08 -12.54
C LEU A 49 5.02 -4.66 -12.07
N TYR A 50 3.91 -4.14 -12.59
CA TYR A 50 2.57 -4.68 -12.34
C TYR A 50 2.44 -6.12 -12.83
N ALA A 51 2.93 -6.42 -14.05
CA ALA A 51 2.93 -7.78 -14.58
C ALA A 51 3.75 -8.74 -13.71
N VAL A 52 4.95 -8.33 -13.26
CA VAL A 52 5.78 -9.13 -12.33
C VAL A 52 5.07 -9.32 -11.00
N ALA A 53 4.45 -8.28 -10.47
CA ALA A 53 3.73 -8.35 -9.20
C ALA A 53 2.51 -9.28 -9.23
N ARG A 54 1.76 -9.29 -10.35
CA ARG A 54 0.52 -10.06 -10.50
C ARG A 54 0.74 -11.51 -10.94
N ALA A 55 1.62 -11.74 -11.90
CA ALA A 55 1.87 -13.06 -12.45
C ALA A 55 3.08 -13.77 -11.82
N GLY A 56 3.95 -13.02 -11.15
CA GLY A 56 5.01 -13.56 -10.32
C GLY A 56 4.52 -13.93 -8.92
N GLY A 57 5.46 -13.94 -7.99
CA GLY A 57 5.20 -14.19 -6.58
C GLY A 57 6.35 -13.68 -5.72
N PRO A 58 6.35 -14.00 -4.41
CA PRO A 58 7.34 -13.49 -3.45
C PRO A 58 8.81 -13.73 -3.83
N ALA A 59 9.12 -14.63 -4.76
CA ALA A 59 10.46 -14.79 -5.31
C ALA A 59 11.03 -13.51 -5.98
N TYR A 60 10.17 -12.61 -6.46
CA TYR A 60 10.54 -11.32 -7.06
C TYR A 60 10.53 -10.16 -6.07
N GLU A 61 10.36 -10.46 -4.79
CA GLU A 61 10.35 -9.47 -3.73
C GLU A 61 11.56 -8.52 -3.72
N PRO A 62 12.82 -8.98 -3.84
CA PRO A 62 13.96 -8.06 -3.86
C PRO A 62 13.86 -7.02 -4.97
N LEU A 63 13.29 -7.40 -6.13
CA LEU A 63 13.06 -6.49 -7.25
C LEU A 63 11.96 -5.48 -6.95
N ILE A 64 10.81 -5.91 -6.41
CA ILE A 64 9.73 -4.96 -6.08
C ILE A 64 10.17 -3.98 -4.99
N ALA A 65 10.95 -4.45 -4.01
CA ALA A 65 11.43 -3.63 -2.91
C ALA A 65 12.36 -2.49 -3.32
N THR A 66 13.05 -2.58 -4.47
CA THR A 66 13.87 -1.46 -4.97
C THR A 66 13.04 -0.24 -5.32
N TYR A 67 11.73 -0.41 -5.49
CA TYR A 67 10.80 0.63 -5.92
C TYR A 67 9.94 1.17 -4.77
N LEU A 68 10.17 0.78 -3.51
CA LEU A 68 9.40 1.30 -2.37
C LEU A 68 9.50 2.82 -2.21
N ILE A 69 10.67 3.38 -2.51
CA ILE A 69 10.92 4.83 -2.49
C ILE A 69 11.44 5.19 -3.89
N HIS A 70 10.52 5.58 -4.77
CA HIS A 70 10.81 5.98 -6.16
C HIS A 70 10.14 7.32 -6.48
N PRO A 71 10.78 8.46 -6.10
CA PRO A 71 10.22 9.80 -6.27
C PRO A 71 9.90 10.18 -7.72
N GLU A 72 10.57 9.55 -8.69
CA GLU A 72 10.38 9.82 -10.12
C GLU A 72 9.01 9.34 -10.64
N ASP A 73 8.39 8.36 -9.97
CA ASP A 73 7.07 7.83 -10.31
C ASP A 73 6.36 7.33 -9.03
N PRO A 74 5.57 8.17 -8.36
CA PRO A 74 4.83 7.80 -7.14
C PRO A 74 3.94 6.57 -7.33
N MET A 75 3.33 6.39 -8.51
CA MET A 75 2.48 5.21 -8.76
C MET A 75 3.28 3.90 -8.69
N VAL A 76 4.55 3.91 -9.10
CA VAL A 76 5.45 2.76 -8.97
C VAL A 76 5.73 2.44 -7.51
N SER A 77 5.93 3.47 -6.67
CA SER A 77 6.09 3.30 -5.22
C SER A 77 4.83 2.76 -4.56
N ALA A 78 3.67 3.33 -4.89
CA ALA A 78 2.37 2.87 -4.39
C ALA A 78 2.12 1.39 -4.75
N LEU A 79 2.44 0.99 -5.98
CA LEU A 79 2.36 -0.40 -6.42
C LEU A 79 3.29 -1.30 -5.59
N ALA A 80 4.54 -0.90 -5.37
CA ALA A 80 5.49 -1.68 -4.57
C ALA A 80 4.98 -1.90 -3.15
N VAL A 81 4.46 -0.84 -2.51
CA VAL A 81 3.85 -0.92 -1.17
C VAL A 81 2.68 -1.90 -1.16
N GLN A 82 1.71 -1.74 -2.06
CA GLN A 82 0.53 -2.61 -2.12
C GLN A 82 0.91 -4.08 -2.33
N VAL A 83 1.88 -4.34 -3.21
CA VAL A 83 2.32 -5.70 -3.51
C VAL A 83 2.98 -6.35 -2.31
N LEU A 84 3.93 -5.65 -1.67
CA LEU A 84 4.68 -6.20 -0.55
C LEU A 84 3.81 -6.37 0.69
N THR A 85 2.95 -5.39 1.00
CA THR A 85 2.12 -5.40 2.21
C THR A 85 0.87 -6.25 2.07
N ALA A 86 0.13 -6.15 0.96
CA ALA A 86 -1.17 -6.79 0.80
C ALA A 86 -1.16 -8.04 -0.08
N HIS A 87 -0.55 -8.00 -1.27
CA HIS A 87 -0.60 -9.14 -2.18
C HIS A 87 0.29 -10.30 -1.74
N TRP A 88 1.53 -10.01 -1.35
CA TRP A 88 2.53 -11.01 -0.96
C TRP A 88 2.66 -11.16 0.55
N ARG A 89 2.15 -10.19 1.33
CA ARG A 89 2.15 -10.21 2.80
C ARG A 89 3.54 -10.40 3.43
N VAL A 90 4.53 -9.78 2.80
CA VAL A 90 5.94 -9.77 3.21
C VAL A 90 6.41 -8.38 3.68
N GLY A 91 5.50 -7.41 3.71
CA GLY A 91 5.76 -6.00 4.01
C GLY A 91 6.39 -5.70 5.36
N ALA A 92 6.25 -6.57 6.36
CA ALA A 92 6.74 -6.33 7.71
C ALA A 92 8.25 -6.04 7.78
N LYS A 93 9.07 -6.65 6.90
CA LYS A 93 10.52 -6.37 6.88
C LYS A 93 10.88 -4.99 6.32
N TYR A 94 9.94 -4.33 5.65
CA TYR A 94 10.09 -2.99 5.09
C TYR A 94 9.45 -1.93 5.99
N ARG A 95 9.23 -2.22 7.28
CA ARG A 95 8.57 -1.29 8.22
C ARG A 95 9.15 0.12 8.21
N LYS A 96 10.47 0.25 8.05
CA LYS A 96 11.15 1.56 8.06
C LYS A 96 10.74 2.40 6.87
N GLN A 97 10.71 1.80 5.69
CA GLN A 97 10.25 2.45 4.47
C GLN A 97 8.76 2.79 4.55
N ILE A 98 7.93 1.90 5.13
CA ILE A 98 6.51 2.20 5.32
C ILE A 98 6.31 3.38 6.28
N LEU A 99 7.07 3.45 7.38
CA LEU A 99 7.04 4.61 8.30
C LEU A 99 7.51 5.90 7.62
N GLU A 100 8.55 5.83 6.79
CA GLU A 100 9.01 6.98 6.00
C GLU A 100 7.91 7.50 5.07
N LEU A 101 7.19 6.60 4.38
CA LEU A 101 6.09 6.96 3.49
C LEU A 101 4.85 7.49 4.23
N LEU A 102 4.59 7.01 5.46
CA LEU A 102 3.58 7.60 6.35
C LEU A 102 3.93 9.02 6.79
N GLY A 103 5.19 9.45 6.60
CA GLY A 103 5.61 10.84 6.79
C GLY A 103 5.12 11.81 5.72
N SER A 104 4.36 11.35 4.72
CA SER A 104 3.82 12.16 3.62
C SER A 104 4.92 12.91 2.86
N PRO A 105 5.80 12.19 2.13
CA PRO A 105 6.94 12.82 1.48
C PRO A 105 6.52 13.85 0.43
N GLU A 106 7.26 14.95 0.33
CA GLU A 106 6.95 16.09 -0.57
C GLU A 106 6.87 15.71 -2.06
N TRP A 107 7.48 14.60 -2.45
CA TRP A 107 7.46 14.11 -3.83
C TRP A 107 6.16 13.37 -4.19
N ASP A 108 5.33 13.02 -3.22
CA ASP A 108 4.04 12.34 -3.42
C ASP A 108 2.89 13.35 -3.56
N LEU A 109 2.92 14.15 -4.63
CA LEU A 109 2.01 15.28 -4.85
C LEU A 109 0.50 14.92 -4.91
N HIS A 110 0.19 13.64 -5.09
CA HIS A 110 -1.18 13.13 -5.23
C HIS A 110 -1.56 12.17 -4.10
N ASP A 111 -0.71 12.05 -3.07
CA ASP A 111 -0.90 11.15 -1.93
C ASP A 111 -1.03 9.67 -2.30
N ASP A 112 -0.60 9.27 -3.51
CA ASP A 112 -0.76 7.89 -4.01
C ASP A 112 0.02 6.90 -3.13
N VAL A 113 1.23 7.29 -2.73
CA VAL A 113 2.13 6.44 -1.95
C VAL A 113 1.77 6.50 -0.47
N PHE A 114 1.43 7.68 0.03
CA PHE A 114 0.92 7.87 1.37
C PHE A 114 -0.31 7.00 1.62
N MET A 115 -1.28 7.03 0.71
CA MET A 115 -2.48 6.22 0.76
C MET A 115 -2.18 4.72 0.72
N ALA A 116 -1.23 4.31 -0.12
CA ALA A 116 -0.74 2.94 -0.14
C ALA A 116 -0.07 2.55 1.18
N ALA A 117 0.72 3.44 1.79
CA ALA A 117 1.40 3.22 3.06
C ALA A 117 0.43 3.12 4.25
N VAL A 118 -0.61 3.95 4.32
CA VAL A 118 -1.68 3.85 5.32
C VAL A 118 -2.37 2.48 5.24
N SER A 119 -2.75 2.07 4.03
CA SER A 119 -3.38 0.76 3.81
C SER A 119 -2.42 -0.39 4.11
N GLY A 120 -1.16 -0.27 3.71
CA GLY A 120 -0.13 -1.28 3.93
C GLY A 120 0.25 -1.46 5.39
N ALA A 121 0.31 -0.37 6.16
CA ALA A 121 0.53 -0.40 7.60
C ALA A 121 -0.60 -1.14 8.32
N GLY A 122 -1.86 -0.87 7.95
CA GLY A 122 -3.01 -1.63 8.47
C GLY A 122 -2.92 -3.13 8.19
N GLU A 123 -2.49 -3.52 6.99
CA GLU A 123 -2.33 -4.93 6.64
C GLU A 123 -1.14 -5.60 7.35
N ILE A 124 -0.02 -4.89 7.55
CA ILE A 124 1.08 -5.37 8.40
C ILE A 124 0.57 -5.64 9.81
N LEU A 125 -0.15 -4.68 10.39
CA LEU A 125 -0.67 -4.76 11.75
C LEU A 125 -1.74 -5.84 11.95
N ARG A 126 -2.45 -6.20 10.87
CA ARG A 126 -3.42 -7.29 10.87
C ARG A 126 -2.77 -8.66 11.08
N HIS A 127 -1.54 -8.85 10.59
CA HIS A 127 -0.82 -10.13 10.65
C HIS A 127 0.26 -10.18 11.73
N GLY A 128 0.59 -9.06 12.36
CA GLY A 128 1.58 -8.99 13.43
C GLY A 128 1.45 -7.68 14.19
N PHE A 129 1.95 -7.63 15.43
CA PHE A 129 1.95 -6.38 16.19
C PHE A 129 3.22 -5.57 15.92
N ASP A 130 3.06 -4.27 15.64
CA ASP A 130 4.14 -3.30 15.53
C ASP A 130 3.70 -2.00 16.21
N ALA A 131 4.31 -1.67 17.36
CA ALA A 131 3.92 -0.51 18.14
C ALA A 131 4.18 0.81 17.42
N GLU A 132 5.24 0.88 16.61
CA GLU A 132 5.66 2.08 15.91
C GLU A 132 4.67 2.40 14.77
N LEU A 133 4.29 1.39 13.98
CA LEU A 133 3.26 1.53 12.94
C LEU A 133 1.88 1.86 13.54
N LEU A 134 1.47 1.20 14.62
CA LEU A 134 0.18 1.49 15.25
C LEU A 134 0.14 2.90 15.84
N SER A 135 1.24 3.34 16.45
CA SER A 135 1.37 4.72 16.95
C SER A 135 1.33 5.75 15.81
N ALA A 136 1.97 5.47 14.68
CA ALA A 136 1.94 6.37 13.51
C ALA A 136 0.52 6.52 12.95
N LEU A 137 -0.22 5.41 12.80
CA LEU A 137 -1.61 5.45 12.34
C LEU A 137 -2.54 6.15 13.34
N LEU A 138 -2.35 5.94 14.65
CA LEU A 138 -3.14 6.64 15.68
C LEU A 138 -2.92 8.15 15.62
N LYS A 139 -1.66 8.59 15.53
CA LYS A 139 -1.33 10.00 15.37
C LYS A 139 -2.03 10.59 14.14
N LEU A 140 -1.93 9.92 13.00
CA LEU A 140 -2.57 10.35 11.77
C LEU A 140 -4.11 10.41 11.91
N ALA A 141 -4.72 9.43 12.56
CA ALA A 141 -6.17 9.38 12.75
C ALA A 141 -6.71 10.48 13.68
N GLU A 142 -5.88 10.98 14.60
CA GLU A 142 -6.28 11.95 15.63
C GLU A 142 -5.91 13.39 15.28
N GLU A 143 -4.72 13.57 14.72
CA GLU A 143 -4.13 14.89 14.47
C GLU A 143 -4.20 15.27 12.98
N GLY A 144 -4.43 14.29 12.10
CA GLY A 144 -4.25 14.49 10.66
C GLY A 144 -2.76 14.64 10.29
N ARG A 145 -2.51 15.22 9.13
CA ARG A 145 -1.18 15.63 8.64
C ARG A 145 -0.83 17.06 9.03
N GLY A 146 -1.80 17.81 9.57
CA GLY A 146 -1.67 19.24 9.85
C GLY A 146 -2.03 20.12 8.64
N GLU A 147 -2.75 19.55 7.67
CA GLU A 147 -3.24 20.23 6.47
C GLU A 147 -4.73 20.59 6.61
N TYR A 148 -5.20 21.55 5.80
CA TYR A 148 -6.60 21.95 5.80
C TYR A 148 -7.48 20.84 5.19
N ASN A 149 -8.54 20.42 5.89
CA ASN A 149 -9.47 19.32 5.51
C ASN A 149 -8.86 17.89 5.55
N ASP A 150 -8.07 17.57 6.56
CA ASP A 150 -7.51 16.22 6.79
C ASP A 150 -8.54 15.13 7.15
N ASP A 151 -9.83 15.44 7.26
CA ASP A 151 -10.90 14.51 7.66
C ASP A 151 -10.89 13.21 6.85
N LEU A 152 -10.58 13.30 5.55
CA LEU A 152 -10.49 12.13 4.68
C LEU A 152 -9.31 11.23 5.06
N MET A 153 -8.14 11.82 5.31
CA MET A 153 -6.92 11.10 5.68
C MET A 153 -7.06 10.47 7.07
N GLN A 154 -7.65 11.19 8.02
CA GLN A 154 -8.01 10.66 9.33
C GLN A 154 -8.96 9.45 9.19
N GLY A 155 -9.97 9.56 8.32
CA GLY A 155 -10.89 8.46 8.01
C GLY A 155 -10.18 7.21 7.50
N PHE A 156 -9.21 7.36 6.58
CA PHE A 156 -8.43 6.23 6.07
C PHE A 156 -7.53 5.59 7.13
N ALA A 157 -6.94 6.39 8.02
CA ALA A 157 -6.16 5.89 9.14
C ALA A 157 -7.02 5.08 10.12
N VAL A 158 -8.22 5.58 10.46
CA VAL A 158 -9.19 4.82 11.29
C VAL A 158 -9.54 3.49 10.63
N GLU A 159 -9.80 3.46 9.33
CA GLU A 159 -10.11 2.21 8.63
C GLU A 159 -8.93 1.24 8.58
N ALA A 160 -7.71 1.74 8.46
CA ALA A 160 -6.50 0.91 8.53
C ALA A 160 -6.34 0.29 9.92
N ILE A 161 -6.58 1.07 10.98
CA ILE A 161 -6.56 0.58 12.37
C ILE A 161 -7.69 -0.43 12.60
N ALA A 162 -8.90 -0.17 12.13
CA ALA A 162 -10.02 -1.10 12.27
C ALA A 162 -9.69 -2.46 11.61
N ARG A 163 -9.12 -2.44 10.40
CA ARG A 163 -8.64 -3.65 9.71
C ARG A 163 -7.57 -4.38 10.51
N ALA A 164 -6.62 -3.64 11.09
CA ALA A 164 -5.57 -4.20 11.94
C ALA A 164 -6.12 -4.90 13.20
N LEU A 165 -7.21 -4.37 13.76
CA LEU A 165 -7.92 -4.95 14.91
C LEU A 165 -8.83 -6.13 14.53
N GLY A 166 -8.88 -6.50 13.25
CA GLY A 166 -9.63 -7.65 12.75
C GLY A 166 -11.00 -7.32 12.16
N ALA A 167 -11.36 -6.04 12.01
CA ALA A 167 -12.63 -5.66 11.42
C ALA A 167 -12.77 -6.19 9.98
N GLY A 168 -13.93 -6.77 9.69
CA GLY A 168 -14.26 -7.26 8.35
C GLY A 168 -14.68 -6.14 7.40
N TYR A 169 -14.64 -6.40 6.09
CA TYR A 169 -15.07 -5.41 5.08
C TYR A 169 -16.53 -4.95 5.26
N ALA A 170 -17.41 -5.85 5.72
CA ALA A 170 -18.80 -5.54 6.01
C ALA A 170 -18.96 -4.50 7.14
N GLU A 171 -18.10 -4.56 8.16
CA GLU A 171 -18.14 -3.65 9.32
C GLU A 171 -17.59 -2.26 8.97
N LEU A 172 -16.67 -2.18 7.99
CA LEU A 172 -16.14 -0.91 7.49
C LEU A 172 -17.15 -0.15 6.62
N THR A 173 -18.03 -0.88 5.94
CA THR A 173 -18.99 -0.33 4.97
C THR A 173 -20.39 -0.17 5.52
N ARG A 174 -20.74 -0.87 6.60
CA ARG A 174 -22.03 -0.76 7.28
C ARG A 174 -21.83 -0.67 8.78
N LEU A 175 -22.06 0.53 9.31
CA LEU A 175 -22.09 0.75 10.75
C LEU A 175 -23.30 0.04 11.36
N PRO A 176 -23.21 -0.43 12.62
CA PRO A 176 -24.37 -0.91 13.35
C PRO A 176 -25.48 0.14 13.39
N GLU A 177 -26.75 -0.30 13.43
CA GLU A 177 -27.88 0.61 13.52
C GLU A 177 -27.75 1.53 14.74
N GLY A 178 -27.97 2.83 14.52
CA GLY A 178 -27.89 3.85 15.57
C GLY A 178 -26.48 4.31 15.93
N VAL A 179 -25.42 3.75 15.34
CA VAL A 179 -24.03 4.18 15.58
C VAL A 179 -23.58 5.18 14.53
N THR A 180 -23.15 6.36 14.96
CA THR A 180 -22.56 7.36 14.08
C THR A 180 -21.13 6.99 13.68
N ARG A 181 -20.64 7.55 12.57
CA ARG A 181 -19.24 7.34 12.16
C ARG A 181 -18.26 7.83 13.22
N ALA A 182 -18.57 8.94 13.90
CA ALA A 182 -17.74 9.48 14.97
C ALA A 182 -17.63 8.53 16.17
N GLU A 183 -18.74 7.98 16.64
CA GLU A 183 -18.76 7.01 17.75
C GLU A 183 -18.00 5.74 17.40
N TRP A 184 -18.19 5.23 16.18
CA TRP A 184 -17.46 4.08 15.69
C TRP A 184 -15.94 4.34 15.63
N SER A 185 -15.52 5.47 15.05
CA SER A 185 -14.12 5.86 14.98
C SER A 185 -13.50 5.97 16.38
N GLN A 186 -14.19 6.60 17.33
CA GLN A 186 -13.73 6.70 18.72
C GLN A 186 -13.55 5.32 19.38
N GLY A 187 -14.46 4.37 19.10
CA GLY A 187 -14.34 2.99 19.57
C GLY A 187 -13.08 2.30 19.03
N VAL A 188 -12.83 2.44 17.72
CA VAL A 188 -11.63 1.90 17.06
C VAL A 188 -10.35 2.49 17.67
N LEU A 189 -10.28 3.81 17.83
CA LEU A 189 -9.11 4.49 18.40
C LEU A 189 -8.86 4.07 19.85
N ARG A 190 -9.92 3.90 20.64
CA ARG A 190 -9.79 3.41 22.03
C ARG A 190 -9.18 2.01 22.09
N ALA A 191 -9.70 1.08 21.30
CA ALA A 191 -9.19 -0.29 21.25
C ALA A 191 -7.71 -0.34 20.79
N ALA A 192 -7.33 0.52 19.84
CA ALA A 192 -5.94 0.65 19.41
C ALA A 192 -5.01 1.18 20.50
N ARG A 193 -5.42 2.19 21.27
CA ARG A 193 -4.65 2.68 22.44
C ARG A 193 -4.50 1.61 23.51
N GLU A 194 -5.57 0.89 23.82
CA GLU A 194 -5.55 -0.21 24.79
C GLU A 194 -4.50 -1.26 24.39
N ARG A 195 -4.48 -1.65 23.11
CA ARG A 195 -3.49 -2.59 22.57
C ARG A 195 -2.04 -2.08 22.69
N LEU A 196 -1.79 -0.79 22.42
CA LEU A 196 -0.47 -0.18 22.67
C LEU A 196 -0.08 -0.24 24.14
N HIS A 197 -1.00 0.11 25.04
CA HIS A 197 -0.75 0.09 26.48
C HIS A 197 -0.52 -1.31 27.04
N GLU A 198 -1.18 -2.32 26.49
CA GLU A 198 -0.94 -3.73 26.84
C GLU A 198 0.45 -4.19 26.38
N ALA A 199 0.84 -3.85 25.16
CA ALA A 199 2.17 -4.19 24.65
C ALA A 199 3.30 -3.53 25.45
N ALA A 200 3.14 -2.27 25.87
CA ALA A 200 4.13 -1.59 26.70
C ALA A 200 4.30 -2.19 28.11
N ARG A 201 3.34 -3.01 28.56
CA ARG A 201 3.36 -3.70 29.86
C ARG A 201 3.98 -5.10 29.79
N GLN A 202 4.20 -5.64 28.60
CA GLN A 202 4.83 -6.95 28.40
C GLN A 202 6.33 -6.73 28.12
N PRO A 203 7.24 -7.12 29.05
CA PRO A 203 8.68 -6.90 28.91
C PRO A 203 9.34 -7.78 27.84
#